data_AF-A0A2S2NJR2-F1
#
_entry.id   AF-A0A2S2NJR2-F1
#
_cell.length_a   1.000
_cell.length_b   1.000
_cell.length_c   1.000
_cell.angle_alpha   90.00
_cell.angle_beta   90.00
_cell.angle_gamma   90.00
#
_symmetry.space_group_name_H-M   'P 1'
#
loop_
_entity.id
_entity.type
_entity.pdbx_description
1 polymer ?
#
loop_
_entity_poly.entity_id
_entity_poly.type
_entity_poly.pdbx_seq_one_letter_code
_entity_poly.pdbx_strand_id
1 'polypeptide(L)'
;MTQAYCLKSNDEASLKLSTYMMSVLVKLCSYGHLSKSHNILLKFILFLNSYWLSDTQDAVIVKDRLSQFADKLVLLSDDTFLEIFQSSCQEIINCNSSSEKMSTMHIAMLLTRRFFRSPYGSQQSHQLICNVFNLIKSSESAMCCYNVDIYEDLLINVASLILVSDYSLFENVENILIQNILNTEYWPALFSSDLWMIIMRYLSPDSCILQFSKLAKLFEALIVFPCFTQCPQNIYLEMLLKRHFSLITNKKQLVNCCPQLKLPSLKSTIGILHVSTLSEYNKISEMIKIISILPEQTNYEHLNREIIHLWNCVKDEYPPEFVCALIEASISSEKLLKTIIPK
;
A
#
# COMPACT_ATOMS: atom_id res chain seq x y z
N MET A 1 -48.86 3.61 -6.31
CA MET A 1 -48.26 3.81 -4.97
C MET A 1 -48.24 2.54 -4.10
N THR A 2 -48.66 1.36 -4.57
CA THR A 2 -48.84 0.15 -3.74
C THR A 2 -47.79 -0.95 -3.96
N GLN A 3 -46.83 -0.78 -4.87
CA GLN A 3 -45.77 -1.78 -5.12
C GLN A 3 -44.49 -1.59 -4.29
N ALA A 4 -44.27 -0.42 -3.69
CA ALA A 4 -43.07 -0.12 -2.91
C ALA A 4 -43.11 -0.66 -1.45
N TYR A 5 -44.30 -0.96 -0.92
CA TYR A 5 -44.46 -1.45 0.45
C TYR A 5 -44.32 -2.97 0.60
N CYS A 6 -44.57 -3.75 -0.47
CA CYS A 6 -44.43 -5.21 -0.42
C CYS A 6 -42.96 -5.67 -0.41
N LEU A 7 -42.08 -4.99 -1.16
CA LEU A 7 -40.65 -5.32 -1.23
C LEU A 7 -39.96 -5.15 0.13
N LYS A 8 -40.18 -4.01 0.82
CA LYS A 8 -39.59 -3.74 2.15
C LYS A 8 -39.97 -4.77 3.22
N SER A 9 -41.19 -5.30 3.22
CA SER A 9 -41.63 -6.25 4.25
C SER A 9 -41.03 -7.65 4.06
N ASN A 10 -40.83 -8.06 2.80
CA ASN A 10 -40.22 -9.35 2.46
C ASN A 10 -38.72 -9.34 2.77
N ASP A 11 -38.04 -8.22 2.52
CA ASP A 11 -36.61 -8.08 2.83
C ASP A 11 -36.36 -8.09 4.34
N GLU A 12 -37.22 -7.45 5.14
CA GLU A 12 -37.08 -7.44 6.60
C GLU A 12 -37.36 -8.82 7.23
N ALA A 13 -38.38 -9.54 6.73
CA ALA A 13 -38.69 -10.89 7.18
C ALA A 13 -37.60 -11.90 6.79
N SER A 14 -37.09 -11.81 5.56
CA SER A 14 -35.97 -12.62 5.06
C SER A 14 -34.69 -12.36 5.86
N LEU A 15 -34.42 -11.09 6.22
CA LEU A 15 -33.28 -10.71 7.06
C LEU A 15 -33.41 -11.26 8.48
N LYS A 16 -34.59 -11.14 9.11
CA LYS A 16 -34.85 -11.70 10.45
C LYS A 16 -34.68 -13.21 10.45
N LEU A 17 -35.18 -13.90 9.42
CA LEU A 17 -35.02 -15.34 9.28
C LEU A 17 -33.55 -15.73 9.09
N SER A 18 -32.81 -15.03 8.23
CA SER A 18 -31.37 -15.28 8.01
C SER A 18 -30.55 -15.04 9.28
N THR A 19 -30.90 -14.00 10.05
CA THR A 19 -30.27 -13.69 11.35
C THR A 19 -30.58 -14.77 12.38
N TYR A 20 -31.83 -15.26 12.42
CA TYR A 20 -32.24 -16.35 13.30
C TYR A 20 -31.54 -17.66 12.95
N MET A 21 -31.54 -18.06 11.67
CA MET A 21 -30.83 -19.24 11.17
C MET A 21 -29.35 -19.20 11.54
N MET A 22 -28.71 -18.02 11.41
CA MET A 22 -27.32 -17.83 11.82
C MET A 22 -27.11 -17.98 13.32
N SER A 23 -27.97 -17.38 14.14
CA SER A 23 -27.87 -17.51 15.60
C SER A 23 -27.99 -18.98 16.06
N VAL A 24 -28.80 -19.77 15.36
CA VAL A 24 -28.95 -21.21 15.61
C VAL A 24 -27.70 -21.96 15.15
N LEU A 25 -27.19 -21.69 13.95
CA LEU A 25 -25.97 -22.33 13.44
C LEU A 25 -24.76 -22.09 14.34
N VAL A 26 -24.62 -20.88 14.86
CA VAL A 26 -23.54 -20.51 15.79
C VAL A 26 -23.66 -21.27 17.10
N LYS A 27 -24.87 -21.32 17.67
CA LYS A 27 -25.13 -22.13 18.86
C LYS A 27 -24.79 -23.59 18.59
N LEU A 28 -25.22 -24.14 17.47
CA LEU A 28 -24.91 -25.53 17.08
C LEU A 28 -23.39 -25.76 16.94
N CYS A 29 -22.65 -24.82 16.36
CA CYS A 29 -21.19 -24.89 16.27
C CYS A 29 -20.54 -24.81 17.66
N SER A 30 -21.07 -23.99 18.57
CA SER A 30 -20.58 -23.88 19.95
C SER A 30 -20.89 -25.09 20.84
N TYR A 31 -21.92 -25.88 20.53
CA TYR A 31 -22.32 -27.07 21.30
C TYR A 31 -21.78 -28.38 20.72
N GLY A 32 -21.41 -28.40 19.44
CA GLY A 32 -20.81 -29.56 18.80
C GLY A 32 -19.75 -29.09 17.82
N HIS A 33 -18.48 -29.36 18.14
CA HIS A 33 -17.28 -29.13 17.31
C HIS A 33 -17.28 -30.00 16.04
N LEU A 34 -18.41 -30.13 15.36
CA LEU A 34 -18.56 -30.88 14.13
C LEU A 34 -18.08 -29.99 12.98
N SER A 35 -17.04 -30.44 12.28
CA SER A 35 -16.48 -29.75 11.11
C SER A 35 -17.51 -29.44 10.03
N LYS A 36 -18.54 -30.29 9.89
CA LYS A 36 -19.65 -30.07 8.95
C LYS A 36 -20.48 -28.83 9.29
N SER A 37 -20.72 -28.56 10.57
CA SER A 37 -21.48 -27.38 11.03
C SER A 37 -20.71 -26.09 10.74
N HIS A 38 -19.41 -26.08 11.00
CA HIS A 38 -18.52 -24.95 10.72
C HIS A 38 -18.38 -24.67 9.21
N ASN A 39 -18.34 -25.71 8.37
CA ASN A 39 -18.39 -25.55 6.91
C ASN A 39 -19.70 -24.90 6.43
N ILE A 40 -20.84 -25.31 7.00
CA ILE A 40 -22.14 -24.70 6.68
C ILE A 40 -22.15 -23.24 7.13
N LEU A 41 -21.62 -22.95 8.33
CA LEU A 41 -21.50 -21.59 8.85
C LEU A 41 -20.63 -20.72 7.92
N LEU A 42 -19.46 -21.20 7.50
CA LEU A 42 -18.58 -20.48 6.58
C LEU A 42 -19.30 -20.18 5.25
N LYS A 43 -19.92 -21.19 4.62
CA LYS A 43 -20.67 -20.98 3.37
C LYS A 43 -21.80 -19.98 3.52
N PHE A 44 -22.48 -19.98 4.67
CA PHE A 44 -23.57 -19.04 4.93
C PHE A 44 -23.04 -17.61 5.14
N ILE A 45 -21.94 -17.43 5.88
CA ILE A 45 -21.28 -16.12 6.02
C ILE A 45 -20.83 -15.63 4.64
N LEU A 46 -20.19 -16.50 3.85
CA LEU A 46 -19.72 -16.16 2.51
C LEU A 46 -20.88 -15.69 1.64
N PHE A 47 -21.99 -16.44 1.61
CA PHE A 47 -23.20 -16.08 0.88
C PHE A 47 -23.77 -14.72 1.32
N LEU A 48 -23.92 -14.48 2.63
CA LEU A 48 -24.44 -13.22 3.16
C LEU A 48 -23.56 -12.03 2.79
N ASN A 49 -22.25 -12.16 2.96
CA ASN A 49 -21.28 -11.12 2.63
C ASN A 49 -21.20 -10.88 1.12
N SER A 50 -21.28 -11.92 0.28
CA SER A 50 -21.32 -11.76 -1.18
C SER A 50 -22.59 -11.05 -1.65
N TYR A 51 -23.74 -11.34 -1.01
CA TYR A 51 -24.99 -10.64 -1.25
C TYR A 51 -24.90 -9.18 -0.79
N TRP A 52 -24.31 -8.95 0.38
CA TRP A 52 -24.04 -7.62 0.96
C TRP A 52 -23.17 -6.74 0.03
N LEU A 53 -22.11 -7.31 -0.52
CA LEU A 53 -21.15 -6.64 -1.40
C LEU A 53 -21.65 -6.47 -2.84
N SER A 54 -22.84 -7.00 -3.17
CA SER A 54 -23.46 -6.76 -4.47
C SER A 54 -24.08 -5.36 -4.54
N ASP A 55 -24.02 -4.73 -5.71
CA ASP A 55 -24.43 -3.34 -6.01
C ASP A 55 -25.95 -3.08 -5.96
N THR A 56 -26.67 -3.71 -5.03
CA THR A 56 -28.11 -3.50 -4.86
C THR A 56 -28.37 -2.20 -4.07
N GLN A 57 -29.06 -1.25 -4.69
CA GLN A 57 -29.29 0.13 -4.22
C GLN A 57 -30.14 0.25 -2.94
N ASP A 58 -30.83 -0.80 -2.51
CA ASP A 58 -31.77 -0.76 -1.36
C ASP A 58 -31.18 -1.21 -0.01
N ALA A 59 -29.86 -1.41 0.06
CA ALA A 59 -29.28 -2.27 1.08
C ALA A 59 -28.67 -1.59 2.32
N VAL A 60 -28.57 -0.25 2.45
CA VAL A 60 -27.74 0.39 3.53
C VAL A 60 -28.07 -0.07 4.97
N ILE A 61 -29.35 -0.21 5.34
CA ILE A 61 -29.75 -0.66 6.70
C ILE A 61 -29.53 -2.17 6.90
N VAL A 62 -29.76 -2.95 5.84
CA VAL A 62 -29.47 -4.39 5.79
C VAL A 62 -27.95 -4.61 5.87
N LYS A 63 -27.19 -3.71 5.25
CA LYS A 63 -25.73 -3.68 5.19
C LYS A 63 -25.11 -3.46 6.58
N ASP A 64 -25.56 -2.45 7.32
CA ASP A 64 -25.07 -2.18 8.67
C ASP A 64 -25.40 -3.31 9.65
N ARG A 65 -26.60 -3.90 9.55
CA ARG A 65 -27.00 -5.01 10.41
C ARG A 65 -26.17 -6.25 10.11
N LEU A 66 -26.03 -6.65 8.85
CA LEU A 66 -25.25 -7.82 8.46
C LEU A 66 -23.76 -7.69 8.83
N SER A 67 -23.17 -6.50 8.71
CA SER A 67 -21.81 -6.21 9.19
C SER A 67 -21.67 -6.40 10.70
N GLN A 68 -22.54 -5.78 11.51
CA GLN A 68 -22.53 -5.96 12.98
C GLN A 68 -22.72 -7.42 13.41
N PHE A 69 -23.39 -8.24 12.59
CA PHE A 69 -23.55 -9.67 12.84
C PHE A 69 -22.34 -10.48 12.39
N ALA A 70 -21.81 -10.26 11.18
CA ALA A 70 -20.59 -10.90 10.70
C ALA A 70 -19.42 -10.68 11.68
N ASP A 71 -19.28 -9.46 12.19
CA ASP A 71 -18.32 -9.10 13.24
C ASP A 71 -18.48 -9.99 14.48
N LYS A 72 -19.71 -10.11 15.01
CA LYS A 72 -20.00 -10.94 16.20
C LYS A 72 -19.77 -12.44 15.95
N LEU A 73 -19.94 -12.90 14.72
CA LEU A 73 -19.84 -14.31 14.33
C LEU A 73 -18.39 -14.77 14.18
N VAL A 74 -17.57 -13.96 13.51
CA VAL A 74 -16.12 -14.18 13.45
C VAL A 74 -15.46 -13.96 14.82
N LEU A 75 -16.11 -13.24 15.73
CA LEU A 75 -15.69 -13.15 17.14
C LEU A 75 -16.09 -14.38 17.98
N LEU A 76 -16.88 -15.32 17.46
CA LEU A 76 -17.28 -16.58 18.12
C LEU A 76 -16.59 -17.83 17.57
N SER A 77 -15.86 -17.73 16.46
CA SER A 77 -15.11 -18.83 15.85
C SER A 77 -14.15 -19.54 16.82
N ASP A 78 -14.20 -20.86 16.89
CA ASP A 78 -13.19 -21.66 17.56
C ASP A 78 -12.07 -22.03 16.57
N ASP A 79 -11.10 -22.80 17.06
CA ASP A 79 -9.95 -23.26 16.27
C ASP A 79 -10.40 -24.11 15.07
N THR A 80 -11.52 -24.81 15.20
CA THR A 80 -12.11 -25.63 14.13
C THR A 80 -12.64 -24.74 12.99
N PHE A 81 -13.29 -23.61 13.30
CA PHE A 81 -13.70 -22.66 12.27
C PHE A 81 -12.50 -22.09 11.51
N LEU A 82 -11.41 -21.77 12.22
CA LEU A 82 -10.20 -21.24 11.62
C LEU A 82 -9.57 -22.24 10.65
N GLU A 83 -9.39 -23.49 11.04
CA GLU A 83 -8.84 -24.54 10.18
C GLU A 83 -9.70 -24.71 8.92
N ILE A 84 -11.02 -24.70 9.08
CA ILE A 84 -11.96 -24.80 7.95
C ILE A 84 -11.86 -23.59 7.04
N PHE A 85 -11.82 -22.38 7.60
CA PHE A 85 -11.62 -21.16 6.83
C PHE A 85 -10.30 -21.22 6.02
N GLN A 86 -9.20 -21.54 6.69
CA GLN A 86 -7.88 -21.61 6.07
C GLN A 86 -7.80 -22.67 4.97
N SER A 87 -8.40 -23.85 5.18
CA SER A 87 -8.46 -24.91 4.17
C SER A 87 -9.32 -24.53 2.97
N SER A 88 -10.37 -23.72 3.19
CA SER A 88 -11.30 -23.28 2.14
C SER A 88 -10.77 -22.11 1.31
N CYS A 89 -9.81 -21.33 1.83
CA CYS A 89 -9.27 -20.16 1.14
C CYS A 89 -8.75 -20.47 -0.28
N GLN A 90 -8.02 -21.57 -0.45
CA GLN A 90 -7.44 -21.91 -1.77
C GLN A 90 -8.52 -22.22 -2.80
N GLU A 91 -9.58 -22.92 -2.40
CA GLU A 91 -10.73 -23.19 -3.28
C GLU A 91 -11.42 -21.89 -3.71
N ILE A 92 -11.64 -20.98 -2.76
CA ILE A 92 -12.29 -19.69 -3.03
C ILE A 92 -11.42 -18.77 -3.89
N ILE A 93 -10.10 -18.75 -3.66
CA ILE A 93 -9.14 -18.00 -4.50
C ILE A 93 -9.20 -18.47 -5.96
N ASN A 94 -9.34 -19.79 -6.15
CA ASN A 94 -9.45 -20.39 -7.47
C ASN A 94 -10.82 -20.16 -8.13
N CYS A 95 -11.85 -19.76 -7.38
CA CYS A 95 -13.14 -19.38 -7.94
C CYS A 95 -13.07 -18.01 -8.65
N ASN A 96 -13.85 -17.84 -9.72
CA ASN A 96 -13.94 -16.58 -10.46
C ASN A 96 -14.94 -15.57 -9.86
N SER A 97 -15.44 -15.82 -8.65
CA SER A 97 -16.42 -14.95 -8.00
C SER A 97 -15.74 -13.82 -7.22
N SER A 98 -15.80 -12.60 -7.74
CA SER A 98 -15.22 -11.41 -7.11
C SER A 98 -15.88 -11.09 -5.76
N SER A 99 -17.20 -11.28 -5.65
CA SER A 99 -17.94 -11.08 -4.41
C SER A 99 -17.55 -12.09 -3.32
N GLU A 100 -17.31 -13.35 -3.68
CA GLU A 100 -16.82 -14.36 -2.74
C GLU A 100 -15.39 -14.08 -2.26
N LYS A 101 -14.50 -13.61 -3.14
CA LYS A 101 -13.15 -13.20 -2.76
C LYS A 101 -13.16 -12.03 -1.77
N MET A 102 -13.98 -11.02 -2.03
CA MET A 102 -14.12 -9.87 -1.12
C MET A 102 -14.77 -10.25 0.21
N SER A 103 -15.79 -11.11 0.16
CA SER A 103 -16.40 -11.69 1.34
C SER A 103 -15.38 -12.45 2.19
N THR A 104 -14.51 -13.23 1.54
CA THR A 104 -13.42 -13.96 2.21
C THR A 104 -12.38 -13.01 2.79
N MET A 105 -12.05 -11.92 2.09
CA MET A 105 -11.17 -10.87 2.59
C MET A 105 -11.71 -10.22 3.87
N HIS A 106 -13.02 -9.93 3.89
CA HIS A 106 -13.68 -9.37 5.07
C HIS A 106 -13.63 -10.35 6.25
N ILE A 107 -13.86 -11.65 6.02
CA ILE A 107 -13.71 -12.67 7.07
C ILE A 107 -12.24 -12.73 7.55
N ALA A 108 -11.26 -12.68 6.64
CA ALA A 108 -9.84 -12.68 7.00
C ALA A 108 -9.46 -11.47 7.86
N MET A 109 -9.97 -10.28 7.53
CA MET A 109 -9.81 -9.04 8.30
C MET A 109 -10.40 -9.18 9.71
N LEU A 110 -11.60 -9.74 9.83
CA LEU A 110 -12.23 -9.97 11.15
C LEU A 110 -11.50 -11.02 11.97
N LEU A 111 -10.98 -12.07 11.32
CA LEU A 111 -10.15 -13.08 11.98
C LEU A 111 -8.86 -12.44 12.47
N THR A 112 -8.11 -11.69 11.64
CA THR A 112 -6.84 -11.05 12.06
C THR A 112 -7.03 -10.13 13.26
N ARG A 113 -8.15 -9.38 13.31
CA ARG A 113 -8.53 -8.55 14.47
C ARG A 113 -8.66 -9.36 15.76
N ARG A 114 -9.10 -10.62 15.69
CA ARG A 114 -9.28 -11.49 16.86
C ARG A 114 -7.97 -12.11 17.36
N PHE A 115 -7.04 -12.46 16.46
CA PHE A 115 -5.77 -13.09 16.85
C PHE A 115 -4.94 -12.25 17.82
N PHE A 116 -5.21 -10.95 17.92
CA PHE A 116 -4.64 -10.07 18.95
C PHE A 116 -4.86 -10.55 20.40
N ARG A 117 -5.86 -11.42 20.68
CA ARG A 117 -6.32 -11.74 22.05
C ARG A 117 -6.16 -13.19 22.51
N SER A 118 -5.56 -14.07 21.70
CA SER A 118 -5.55 -15.52 21.98
C SER A 118 -4.16 -16.12 21.71
N PRO A 119 -3.71 -17.13 22.47
CA PRO A 119 -2.39 -17.76 22.34
C PRO A 119 -2.33 -18.69 21.13
N TYR A 120 -2.76 -18.22 19.96
CA TYR A 120 -2.66 -18.98 18.74
C TYR A 120 -1.19 -19.12 18.34
N GLY A 121 -0.80 -20.34 17.93
CA GLY A 121 0.56 -20.62 17.51
C GLY A 121 0.96 -19.76 16.31
N SER A 122 2.24 -19.38 16.26
CA SER A 122 2.85 -18.60 15.16
C SER A 122 2.51 -19.15 13.76
N GLN A 123 2.31 -20.46 13.64
CA GLN A 123 1.93 -21.12 12.39
C GLN A 123 0.54 -20.71 11.87
N GLN A 124 -0.46 -20.59 12.75
CA GLN A 124 -1.82 -20.20 12.34
C GLN A 124 -1.88 -18.73 11.93
N SER A 125 -1.18 -17.86 12.66
CA SER A 125 -1.01 -16.45 12.30
C SER A 125 -0.31 -16.31 10.95
N HIS A 126 0.77 -17.07 10.73
CA HIS A 126 1.47 -17.11 9.45
C HIS A 126 0.55 -17.53 8.30
N GLN A 127 -0.21 -18.62 8.46
CA GLN A 127 -1.11 -19.11 7.43
C GLN A 127 -2.24 -18.13 7.13
N LEU A 128 -2.78 -17.44 8.13
CA LEU A 128 -3.75 -16.38 7.94
C LEU A 128 -3.17 -15.21 7.13
N ILE A 129 -1.95 -14.77 7.44
CA ILE A 129 -1.25 -13.71 6.69
C ILE A 129 -1.02 -14.15 5.23
N CYS A 130 -0.57 -15.38 5.00
CA CYS A 130 -0.42 -15.93 3.66
C CYS A 130 -1.74 -15.92 2.88
N ASN A 131 -2.85 -16.32 3.52
CA ASN A 131 -4.17 -16.30 2.90
C ASN A 131 -4.60 -14.88 2.54
N VAL A 132 -4.35 -13.90 3.41
CA VAL A 132 -4.60 -12.48 3.11
C VAL A 132 -3.85 -12.05 1.84
N PHE A 133 -2.55 -12.33 1.75
CA PHE A 133 -1.77 -11.96 0.56
C PHE A 133 -2.24 -12.67 -0.71
N ASN A 134 -2.58 -13.96 -0.63
CA ASN A 134 -3.10 -14.70 -1.77
C ASN A 134 -4.47 -14.13 -2.22
N LEU A 135 -5.32 -13.73 -1.29
CA LEU A 135 -6.58 -13.07 -1.60
C LEU A 135 -6.34 -11.73 -2.28
N ILE A 136 -5.40 -10.90 -1.79
CA ILE A 136 -5.06 -9.60 -2.41
C ILE A 136 -4.57 -9.82 -3.84
N LYS A 137 -3.69 -10.80 -4.03
CA LYS A 137 -3.15 -11.21 -5.34
C LYS A 137 -4.25 -11.61 -6.33
N SER A 138 -5.26 -12.34 -5.85
CA SER A 138 -6.33 -12.89 -6.68
C SER A 138 -7.52 -11.96 -6.90
N SER A 139 -7.54 -10.80 -6.23
CA SER A 139 -8.65 -9.85 -6.27
C SER A 139 -8.46 -8.82 -7.37
N GLU A 140 -9.53 -8.46 -8.06
CA GLU A 140 -9.48 -7.45 -9.12
C GLU A 140 -9.14 -6.07 -8.57
N SER A 141 -8.36 -5.32 -9.32
CA SER A 141 -7.85 -4.01 -8.89
C SER A 141 -8.93 -2.98 -8.58
N ALA A 142 -10.10 -3.09 -9.22
CA ALA A 142 -11.25 -2.24 -8.97
C ALA A 142 -11.87 -2.48 -7.57
N MET A 143 -11.79 -3.70 -7.05
CA MET A 143 -12.49 -4.10 -5.82
C MET A 143 -11.91 -3.45 -4.56
N CYS A 144 -10.59 -3.23 -4.50
CA CYS A 144 -9.94 -2.54 -3.39
C CYS A 144 -10.22 -1.02 -3.40
N CYS A 145 -10.42 -0.41 -4.58
CA CYS A 145 -10.70 1.03 -4.70
C CYS A 145 -12.07 1.42 -4.11
N TYR A 146 -13.07 0.54 -4.19
CA TYR A 146 -14.44 0.84 -3.73
C TYR A 146 -14.68 0.49 -2.25
N ASN A 147 -13.74 -0.21 -1.60
CA ASN A 147 -13.86 -0.65 -0.21
C ASN A 147 -12.63 -0.21 0.61
N VAL A 148 -12.39 1.10 0.65
CA VAL A 148 -11.23 1.70 1.34
C VAL A 148 -11.14 1.26 2.80
N ASP A 149 -12.27 1.16 3.48
CA ASP A 149 -12.34 0.71 4.88
C ASP A 149 -11.73 -0.69 5.06
N ILE A 150 -11.98 -1.62 4.12
CA ILE A 150 -11.42 -2.99 4.18
C ILE A 150 -9.90 -2.95 4.01
N TYR A 151 -9.37 -2.09 3.12
CA TYR A 151 -7.93 -1.97 2.92
C TYR A 151 -7.21 -1.46 4.17
N GLU A 152 -7.71 -0.36 4.75
CA GLU A 152 -7.12 0.25 5.94
C GLU A 152 -7.23 -0.67 7.17
N ASP A 153 -8.41 -1.25 7.41
CA ASP A 153 -8.62 -2.17 8.52
C ASP A 153 -7.73 -3.42 8.38
N LEU A 154 -7.59 -3.96 7.17
CA LEU A 154 -6.73 -5.11 6.92
C LEU A 154 -5.27 -4.78 7.18
N LEU A 155 -4.78 -3.61 6.74
CA LEU A 155 -3.42 -3.14 7.04
C LEU A 155 -3.19 -3.04 8.55
N ILE A 156 -4.10 -2.40 9.29
CA ILE A 156 -3.99 -2.20 10.73
C ILE A 156 -4.00 -3.54 11.48
N ASN A 157 -4.93 -4.43 11.14
CA ASN A 157 -5.09 -5.71 11.83
C ASN A 157 -3.92 -6.67 11.52
N VAL A 158 -3.44 -6.72 10.27
CA VAL A 158 -2.26 -7.53 9.90
C VAL A 158 -1.00 -6.97 10.55
N ALA A 159 -0.80 -5.64 10.54
CA ALA A 159 0.34 -5.02 11.22
C ALA A 159 0.33 -5.33 12.72
N SER A 160 -0.83 -5.19 13.34
CA SER A 160 -1.01 -5.51 14.76
C SER A 160 -0.64 -6.96 15.03
N LEU A 161 -1.19 -7.91 14.26
CA LEU A 161 -0.89 -9.33 14.40
C LEU A 161 0.62 -9.62 14.32
N ILE A 162 1.33 -8.99 13.38
CA ILE A 162 2.78 -9.15 13.23
C ILE A 162 3.51 -8.58 14.45
N LEU A 163 3.13 -7.40 14.93
CA LEU A 163 3.82 -6.69 16.02
C LEU A 163 3.66 -7.34 17.40
N VAL A 164 2.54 -8.03 17.66
CA VAL A 164 2.36 -8.82 18.92
C VAL A 164 2.90 -10.25 18.83
N SER A 165 3.33 -10.70 17.65
CA SER A 165 3.86 -12.05 17.47
C SER A 165 5.38 -12.13 17.68
N ASP A 166 5.88 -13.36 17.82
CA ASP A 166 7.31 -13.61 17.94
C ASP A 166 8.09 -13.20 16.68
N TYR A 167 9.36 -12.86 16.87
CA TYR A 167 10.26 -12.43 15.79
C TYR A 167 10.38 -13.44 14.63
N SER A 168 10.22 -14.74 14.90
CA SER A 168 10.21 -15.77 13.86
C SER A 168 9.05 -15.62 12.88
N LEU A 169 7.89 -15.12 13.33
CA LEU A 169 6.78 -14.81 12.44
C LEU A 169 7.17 -13.64 11.51
N PHE A 170 7.78 -12.60 12.08
CA PHE A 170 8.19 -11.44 11.31
C PHE A 170 9.21 -11.79 10.22
N GLU A 171 10.20 -12.67 10.48
CA GLU A 171 11.14 -13.12 9.43
C GLU A 171 10.43 -13.84 8.28
N ASN A 172 9.45 -14.69 8.57
CA ASN A 172 8.67 -15.34 7.53
C ASN A 172 7.86 -14.32 6.71
N VAL A 173 7.25 -13.35 7.38
CA VAL A 173 6.46 -12.29 6.74
C VAL A 173 7.35 -11.34 5.95
N GLU A 174 8.57 -11.03 6.41
CA GLU A 174 9.55 -10.18 5.72
C GLU A 174 9.79 -10.67 4.28
N ASN A 175 9.95 -11.99 4.10
CA ASN A 175 10.10 -12.60 2.78
C ASN A 175 8.86 -12.42 1.90
N ILE A 176 7.67 -12.57 2.47
CA ILE A 176 6.39 -12.37 1.74
C ILE A 176 6.27 -10.92 1.29
N LEU A 177 6.58 -9.95 2.16
CA LEU A 177 6.53 -8.53 1.82
C LEU A 177 7.48 -8.21 0.66
N ILE A 178 8.73 -8.69 0.71
CA ILE A 178 9.72 -8.48 -0.35
C ILE A 178 9.25 -9.12 -1.66
N GLN A 179 8.77 -10.36 -1.63
CA GLN A 179 8.25 -11.04 -2.82
C GLN A 179 7.11 -10.26 -3.47
N ASN A 180 6.21 -9.70 -2.66
CA ASN A 180 5.09 -8.91 -3.17
C ASN A 180 5.52 -7.54 -3.70
N ILE A 181 6.50 -6.86 -3.07
CA ILE A 181 7.08 -5.62 -3.59
C ILE A 181 7.75 -5.85 -4.96
N LEU A 182 8.38 -7.01 -5.13
CA LEU A 182 9.03 -7.42 -6.39
C LEU A 182 8.07 -8.11 -7.38
N ASN A 183 6.78 -8.20 -7.06
CA ASN A 183 5.79 -8.78 -7.95
C ASN A 183 5.37 -7.78 -9.04
N THR A 184 4.87 -8.28 -10.17
CA THR A 184 4.37 -7.45 -11.28
C THR A 184 3.02 -6.81 -10.97
N GLU A 185 2.31 -7.33 -9.98
CA GLU A 185 0.99 -6.85 -9.58
C GLU A 185 1.11 -5.67 -8.61
N TYR A 186 0.40 -4.58 -8.94
CA TYR A 186 0.46 -3.33 -8.20
C TYR A 186 -0.05 -3.43 -6.74
N TRP A 187 -1.17 -4.11 -6.52
CA TRP A 187 -1.85 -4.14 -5.21
C TRP A 187 -1.07 -4.88 -4.12
N PRO A 188 -0.55 -6.10 -4.36
CA PRO A 188 0.32 -6.75 -3.40
C PRO A 188 1.54 -5.91 -3.05
N ALA A 189 2.13 -5.22 -4.03
CA ALA A 189 3.29 -4.36 -3.83
C ALA A 189 2.95 -3.13 -2.96
N LEU A 190 1.83 -2.45 -3.25
CA LEU A 190 1.37 -1.29 -2.47
C LEU A 190 1.02 -1.69 -1.04
N PHE A 191 0.21 -2.73 -0.85
CA PHE A 191 -0.18 -3.23 0.46
C PHE A 191 1.05 -3.64 1.28
N SER A 192 2.02 -4.33 0.66
CA SER A 192 3.25 -4.74 1.34
C SER A 192 4.13 -3.55 1.71
N SER A 193 4.22 -2.53 0.84
CA SER A 193 4.97 -1.29 1.12
C SER A 193 4.35 -0.52 2.29
N ASP A 194 3.02 -0.37 2.33
CA ASP A 194 2.32 0.30 3.42
C ASP A 194 2.41 -0.47 4.73
N LEU A 195 2.20 -1.78 4.68
CA LEU A 195 2.34 -2.66 5.85
C LEU A 195 3.76 -2.60 6.42
N TRP A 196 4.79 -2.67 5.56
CA TRP A 196 6.18 -2.49 5.96
C TRP A 196 6.38 -1.18 6.71
N MET A 197 5.87 -0.08 6.15
CA MET A 197 6.01 1.24 6.76
C MET A 197 5.27 1.38 8.09
N ILE A 198 4.12 0.73 8.27
CA ILE A 198 3.44 0.68 9.57
C ILE A 198 4.32 -0.06 10.58
N ILE A 199 4.81 -1.25 10.25
CA ILE A 199 5.67 -2.05 11.14
C ILE A 199 6.91 -1.25 11.54
N MET A 200 7.60 -0.61 10.60
CA MET A 200 8.83 0.16 10.87
C MET A 200 8.62 1.31 11.87
N ARG A 201 7.41 1.89 11.96
CA ARG A 201 7.11 2.96 12.94
C ARG A 201 7.05 2.47 14.37
N TYR A 202 6.81 1.18 14.59
CA TYR A 202 6.70 0.58 15.92
C TYR A 202 7.95 -0.20 16.35
N LEU A 203 8.91 -0.39 15.44
CA LEU A 203 10.18 -1.03 15.77
C LEU A 203 11.12 -0.07 16.52
N SER A 204 12.10 -0.65 17.23
CA SER A 204 13.19 0.12 17.82
C SER A 204 14.01 0.86 16.74
N PRO A 205 14.64 2.00 17.06
CA PRO A 205 15.48 2.72 16.10
C PRO A 205 16.59 1.85 15.48
N ASP A 206 17.20 0.96 16.25
CA ASP A 206 18.25 0.05 15.78
C ASP A 206 17.70 -0.99 14.79
N SER A 207 16.54 -1.58 15.12
CA SER A 207 15.85 -2.52 14.22
C SER A 207 15.43 -1.85 12.92
N CYS A 208 14.94 -0.61 12.98
CA CYS A 208 14.57 0.19 11.81
C CYS A 208 15.79 0.44 10.89
N ILE A 209 16.94 0.79 11.46
CA ILE A 209 18.20 0.95 10.71
C ILE A 209 18.64 -0.36 10.05
N LEU A 210 18.55 -1.48 10.77
CA LEU A 210 18.90 -2.80 10.22
C LEU A 210 18.00 -3.16 9.03
N GLN A 211 16.70 -2.92 9.16
CA GLN A 211 15.72 -3.18 8.12
C GLN A 211 15.93 -2.32 6.87
N PHE A 212 16.24 -1.05 7.06
CA PHE A 212 16.64 -0.19 5.95
C PHE A 212 17.91 -0.70 5.26
N SER A 213 18.92 -1.13 6.02
CA SER A 213 20.16 -1.69 5.45
C SER A 213 19.89 -2.94 4.61
N LYS A 214 18.98 -3.82 5.04
CA LYS A 214 18.55 -4.99 4.25
C LYS A 214 17.92 -4.57 2.91
N LEU A 215 16.99 -3.63 2.92
CA LEU A 215 16.36 -3.12 1.69
C LEU A 215 17.35 -2.42 0.77
N ALA A 216 18.29 -1.65 1.33
CA ALA A 216 19.34 -0.98 0.56
C ALA A 216 20.26 -1.99 -0.14
N LYS A 217 20.61 -3.09 0.53
CA LYS A 217 21.38 -4.20 -0.07
C LYS A 217 20.62 -4.86 -1.22
N LEU A 218 19.32 -5.10 -1.03
CA LEU A 218 18.46 -5.63 -2.08
C LEU A 218 18.44 -4.70 -3.30
N PHE A 219 18.26 -3.39 -3.08
CA PHE A 219 18.27 -2.40 -4.15
C PHE A 219 19.62 -2.35 -4.89
N GLU A 220 20.73 -2.33 -4.17
CA GLU A 220 22.08 -2.40 -4.77
C GLU A 220 22.25 -3.65 -5.65
N ALA A 221 21.76 -4.81 -5.19
CA ALA A 221 21.85 -6.05 -5.94
C ALA A 221 20.97 -6.06 -7.20
N LEU A 222 19.88 -5.28 -7.23
CA LEU A 222 18.93 -5.26 -8.35
C LEU A 222 19.21 -4.15 -9.37
N ILE A 223 19.71 -2.99 -8.94
CA ILE A 223 19.89 -1.82 -9.81
C ILE A 223 20.95 -2.02 -10.90
N VAL A 224 21.82 -3.03 -10.75
CA VAL A 224 22.80 -3.42 -11.77
C VAL A 224 22.15 -4.03 -13.02
N PHE A 225 20.88 -4.45 -12.94
CA PHE A 225 20.15 -5.04 -14.05
C PHE A 225 19.33 -3.98 -14.80
N PRO A 226 19.61 -3.68 -16.08
CA PRO A 226 18.88 -2.68 -16.85
C PRO A 226 17.39 -3.00 -17.04
N CYS A 227 17.01 -4.27 -17.00
CA CYS A 227 15.61 -4.65 -17.04
C CYS A 227 14.87 -4.22 -15.76
N PHE A 228 15.52 -4.29 -14.60
CA PHE A 228 14.93 -3.90 -13.33
C PHE A 228 14.67 -2.39 -13.27
N THR A 229 15.59 -1.55 -13.75
CA THR A 229 15.43 -0.09 -13.71
C THR A 229 14.22 0.42 -14.50
N GLN A 230 13.73 -0.37 -15.45
CA GLN A 230 12.56 -0.08 -16.27
C GLN A 230 11.26 -0.71 -15.74
N CYS A 231 11.35 -1.53 -14.70
CA CYS A 231 10.23 -2.25 -14.13
C CYS A 231 9.50 -1.41 -13.05
N PRO A 232 8.16 -1.53 -12.93
CA PRO A 232 7.39 -0.88 -11.85
C PRO A 232 7.91 -1.22 -10.43
N GLN A 233 8.47 -2.41 -10.26
CA GLN A 233 9.10 -2.87 -9.03
C GLN A 233 10.21 -1.95 -8.53
N ASN A 234 10.98 -1.35 -9.46
CA ASN A 234 12.00 -0.38 -9.08
C ASN A 234 11.35 0.85 -8.42
N ILE A 235 10.25 1.36 -8.99
CA ILE A 235 9.50 2.49 -8.41
C ILE A 235 8.99 2.15 -7.01
N TYR A 236 8.44 0.95 -6.81
CA TYR A 236 7.93 0.53 -5.50
C TYR A 236 9.05 0.47 -4.45
N LEU A 237 10.20 -0.11 -4.82
CA LEU A 237 11.35 -0.23 -3.93
C LEU A 237 11.99 1.14 -3.65
N GLU A 238 12.10 2.01 -4.64
CA GLU A 238 12.60 3.38 -4.50
C GLU A 238 11.73 4.19 -3.54
N MET A 239 10.41 4.15 -3.73
CA MET A 239 9.45 4.83 -2.86
C MET A 239 9.47 4.28 -1.44
N LEU A 240 9.58 2.95 -1.28
CA LEU A 240 9.71 2.33 0.04
C LEU A 240 11.00 2.79 0.74
N LEU A 241 12.14 2.76 0.05
CA LEU A 241 13.42 3.23 0.59
C LEU A 241 13.37 4.70 1.01
N LYS A 242 12.77 5.56 0.19
CA LYS A 242 12.59 6.98 0.51
C LYS A 242 11.72 7.20 1.76
N ARG A 243 10.58 6.49 1.84
CA ARG A 243 9.68 6.55 3.02
C ARG A 243 10.35 5.98 4.27
N HIS A 244 11.08 4.88 4.14
CA HIS A 244 11.77 4.26 5.27
C HIS A 244 12.92 5.15 5.75
N PHE A 245 13.69 5.74 4.83
CA PHE A 245 14.72 6.70 5.19
C PHE A 245 14.13 7.85 6.01
N SER A 246 12.97 8.41 5.66
CA SER A 246 12.39 9.53 6.42
C SER A 246 12.02 9.19 7.87
N LEU A 247 11.80 7.90 8.20
CA LEU A 247 11.56 7.45 9.58
C LEU A 247 12.85 7.33 10.42
N ILE A 248 14.01 7.20 9.78
CA ILE A 248 15.28 7.02 10.50
C ILE A 248 15.73 8.34 11.09
N THR A 249 15.69 8.43 12.42
CA THR A 249 16.12 9.61 13.17
C THR A 249 17.64 9.70 13.29
N ASN A 250 18.32 8.58 13.58
CA ASN A 250 19.78 8.54 13.75
C ASN A 250 20.53 8.27 12.43
N LYS A 251 20.66 9.31 11.60
CA LYS A 251 21.37 9.23 10.31
C LYS A 251 22.86 8.87 10.45
N LYS A 252 23.51 9.25 11.56
CA LYS A 252 24.94 8.98 11.78
C LYS A 252 25.20 7.49 11.95
N GLN A 253 24.37 6.80 12.73
CA GLN A 253 24.46 5.36 12.90
C GLN A 253 24.13 4.62 11.61
N LEU A 254 23.16 5.12 10.83
CA LEU A 254 22.83 4.55 9.53
C LEU A 254 24.03 4.55 8.56
N VAL A 255 24.82 5.63 8.52
CA VAL A 255 26.03 5.69 7.67
C VAL A 255 27.04 4.60 8.03
N ASN A 256 27.14 4.25 9.31
CA ASN A 256 28.04 3.20 9.77
C ASN A 256 27.52 1.80 9.45
N CYS A 257 26.20 1.60 9.50
CA CYS A 257 25.56 0.29 9.31
C CYS A 257 25.16 -0.02 7.85
N CYS A 258 25.13 0.99 6.97
CA CYS A 258 24.65 0.87 5.60
C CYS A 258 25.71 1.35 4.58
N PRO A 259 26.69 0.50 4.19
CA PRO A 259 27.72 0.87 3.22
C PRO A 259 27.14 1.24 1.84
N GLN A 260 25.95 0.74 1.52
CA GLN A 260 25.19 1.03 0.29
C GLN A 260 24.91 2.53 0.11
N LEU A 261 24.91 3.33 1.18
CA LEU A 261 24.73 4.78 1.08
C LEU A 261 25.83 5.48 0.27
N LYS A 262 26.92 4.79 -0.08
CA LYS A 262 27.93 5.29 -1.03
C LYS A 262 27.40 5.30 -2.48
N LEU A 263 26.44 4.45 -2.81
CA LEU A 263 25.90 4.27 -4.15
C LEU A 263 25.13 5.52 -4.61
N PRO A 264 25.50 6.15 -5.75
CA PRO A 264 24.83 7.35 -6.23
C PRO A 264 23.35 7.17 -6.53
N SER A 265 22.95 6.01 -7.09
CA SER A 265 21.54 5.70 -7.36
C SER A 265 20.74 5.66 -6.06
N LEU A 266 21.22 4.98 -5.02
CA LEU A 266 20.54 4.92 -3.73
C LEU A 266 20.41 6.32 -3.10
N LYS A 267 21.46 7.16 -3.16
CA LYS A 267 21.40 8.54 -2.66
C LYS A 267 20.33 9.37 -3.37
N SER A 268 20.27 9.28 -4.70
CA SER A 268 19.24 9.93 -5.53
C SER A 268 17.84 9.47 -5.10
N THR A 269 17.62 8.15 -5.02
CA THR A 269 16.36 7.51 -4.63
C THR A 269 15.83 8.00 -3.28
N ILE A 270 16.67 8.01 -2.24
CA ILE A 270 16.24 8.40 -0.88
C ILE A 270 16.13 9.91 -0.69
N GLY A 271 16.35 10.70 -1.75
CA GLY A 271 16.29 12.15 -1.68
C GLY A 271 17.43 12.76 -0.86
N ILE A 272 18.52 12.02 -0.63
CA ILE A 272 19.84 12.64 -0.42
C ILE A 272 20.31 13.07 -1.80
N LEU A 273 19.56 14.01 -2.38
CA LEU A 273 20.11 14.88 -3.40
C LEU A 273 21.40 15.42 -2.79
N HIS A 274 22.49 15.31 -3.54
CA HIS A 274 23.71 16.03 -3.23
C HIS A 274 23.28 17.45 -2.81
N VAL A 275 23.82 17.99 -1.72
CA VAL A 275 23.49 19.36 -1.29
C VAL A 275 23.67 20.37 -2.45
N SER A 276 24.52 20.03 -3.42
CA SER A 276 24.65 20.72 -4.70
C SER A 276 23.34 20.71 -5.52
N THR A 277 22.67 19.58 -5.70
CA THR A 277 21.41 19.45 -6.46
C THR A 277 20.24 20.23 -5.85
N LEU A 278 20.09 20.26 -4.52
CA LEU A 278 19.09 21.11 -3.86
C LEU A 278 19.42 22.61 -4.02
N SER A 279 20.71 22.97 -4.01
CA SER A 279 21.15 24.34 -4.31
C SER A 279 20.93 24.70 -5.79
N GLU A 280 21.09 23.74 -6.70
CA GLU A 280 20.90 23.87 -8.14
C GLU A 280 19.43 23.98 -8.51
N TYR A 281 18.54 23.18 -7.90
CA TYR A 281 17.09 23.32 -8.06
C TYR A 281 16.58 24.67 -7.54
N ASN A 282 17.13 25.15 -6.42
CA ASN A 282 16.84 26.50 -5.93
C ASN A 282 17.32 27.57 -6.92
N LYS A 283 18.52 27.44 -7.49
CA LYS A 283 19.05 28.36 -8.51
C LYS A 283 18.22 28.35 -9.79
N ILE A 284 17.79 27.18 -10.26
CA ILE A 284 16.90 27.04 -11.44
C ILE A 284 15.52 27.65 -11.14
N SER A 285 14.97 27.42 -9.94
CA SER A 285 13.71 28.05 -9.51
C SER A 285 13.82 29.57 -9.42
N GLU A 286 14.92 30.10 -8.88
CA GLU A 286 15.19 31.54 -8.86
C GLU A 286 15.37 32.11 -10.26
N MET A 287 16.07 31.41 -11.14
CA MET A 287 16.25 31.82 -12.53
C MET A 287 14.89 31.92 -13.25
N ILE A 288 14.01 30.93 -13.09
CA ILE A 288 12.64 30.95 -13.65
C ILE A 288 11.82 32.10 -13.06
N LYS A 289 11.93 32.37 -11.75
CA LYS A 289 11.22 33.49 -11.11
C LYS A 289 11.68 34.83 -11.68
N ILE A 290 12.99 35.07 -11.75
CA ILE A 290 13.56 36.29 -12.34
C ILE A 290 13.08 36.45 -13.78
N ILE A 291 13.16 35.37 -14.56
CA ILE A 291 12.74 35.32 -15.96
C ILE A 291 11.24 35.63 -16.12
N SER A 292 10.39 35.06 -15.27
CA SER A 292 8.93 35.25 -15.33
C SER A 292 8.46 36.66 -14.92
N ILE A 293 9.30 37.40 -14.21
CA ILE A 293 9.02 38.77 -13.73
C ILE A 293 9.58 39.81 -14.69
N LEU A 294 10.43 39.41 -15.65
CA LEU A 294 10.91 40.29 -16.72
C LEU A 294 9.70 40.83 -17.50
N PRO A 295 9.43 42.14 -17.47
CA PRO A 295 8.49 42.73 -18.39
C PRO A 295 9.05 42.57 -19.81
N GLU A 296 8.20 42.66 -20.84
CA GLU A 296 8.61 42.79 -22.26
C GLU A 296 9.49 44.03 -22.57
N GLN A 297 10.09 44.65 -21.55
CA GLN A 297 10.88 45.87 -21.67
C GLN A 297 12.30 45.58 -22.15
N THR A 298 12.63 46.31 -23.21
CA THR A 298 13.79 46.23 -24.11
C THR A 298 15.12 46.67 -23.52
N ASN A 299 15.28 46.78 -22.20
CA ASN A 299 16.52 47.31 -21.59
C ASN A 299 17.26 46.26 -20.73
N TYR A 300 18.20 45.57 -21.38
CA TYR A 300 18.86 44.34 -20.90
C TYR A 300 20.15 44.56 -20.10
N GLU A 301 20.58 45.79 -19.88
CA GLU A 301 21.92 46.06 -19.33
C GLU A 301 22.07 45.72 -17.83
N HIS A 302 20.97 45.72 -17.06
CA HIS A 302 21.03 45.44 -15.62
C HIS A 302 20.84 43.97 -15.22
N LEU A 303 20.25 43.13 -16.08
CA LEU A 303 19.94 41.72 -15.77
C LEU A 303 21.02 40.73 -16.21
N ASN A 304 21.99 41.17 -17.01
CA ASN A 304 22.99 40.29 -17.60
C ASN A 304 23.87 39.59 -16.55
N ARG A 305 24.29 40.25 -15.47
CA ARG A 305 25.25 39.63 -14.54
C ARG A 305 24.68 38.47 -13.74
N GLU A 306 23.46 38.57 -13.24
CA GLU A 306 22.85 37.52 -12.40
C GLU A 306 22.41 36.34 -13.24
N ILE A 307 21.82 36.59 -14.42
CA ILE A 307 21.45 35.52 -15.36
C ILE A 307 22.71 34.83 -15.92
N ILE A 308 23.76 35.58 -16.28
CA ILE A 308 25.04 34.99 -16.74
C ILE A 308 25.73 34.24 -15.61
N HIS A 309 25.67 34.73 -14.36
CA HIS A 309 26.24 34.03 -13.21
C HIS A 309 25.51 32.70 -12.97
N LEU A 310 24.18 32.72 -12.94
CA LEU A 310 23.35 31.53 -12.78
C LEU A 310 23.58 30.56 -13.95
N TRP A 311 23.59 31.05 -15.19
CA TRP A 311 23.89 30.26 -16.40
C TRP A 311 25.26 29.57 -16.30
N ASN A 312 26.32 30.30 -15.95
CA ASN A 312 27.65 29.74 -15.76
C ASN A 312 27.71 28.68 -14.66
N CYS A 313 26.78 28.68 -13.71
CA CYS A 313 26.70 27.66 -12.68
C CYS A 313 26.01 26.36 -13.13
N VAL A 314 25.24 26.36 -14.22
CA VAL A 314 24.45 25.17 -14.65
C VAL A 314 24.79 24.67 -16.07
N LYS A 315 25.50 25.47 -16.88
CA LYS A 315 25.76 25.18 -18.31
C LYS A 315 26.61 23.93 -18.58
N ASP A 316 27.45 23.52 -17.64
CA ASP A 316 28.39 22.40 -17.83
C ASP A 316 27.77 21.04 -17.43
N GLU A 317 26.58 21.05 -16.82
CA GLU A 317 25.92 19.85 -16.26
C GLU A 317 24.68 19.41 -17.06
N TYR A 318 24.11 20.28 -17.89
CA TYR A 318 22.96 19.97 -18.74
C TYR A 318 23.28 20.22 -20.22
N PRO A 319 22.73 19.41 -21.15
CA PRO A 319 22.86 19.68 -22.57
C PRO A 319 22.36 21.10 -22.89
N PRO A 320 23.10 21.90 -23.66
CA PRO A 320 22.71 23.28 -23.99
C PRO A 320 21.30 23.37 -24.56
N GLU A 321 20.87 22.36 -25.31
CA GLU A 321 19.54 22.31 -25.91
C GLU A 321 18.41 22.22 -24.86
N PHE A 322 18.65 21.54 -23.74
CA PHE A 322 17.64 21.34 -22.68
C PHE A 322 17.39 22.64 -21.90
N VAL A 323 18.45 23.36 -21.56
CA VAL A 323 18.35 24.62 -20.83
C VAL A 323 17.79 25.72 -21.74
N CYS A 324 18.19 25.74 -23.02
CA CYS A 324 17.60 26.63 -24.02
C CYS A 324 16.10 26.39 -24.17
N ALA A 325 15.64 25.15 -24.28
CA ALA A 325 14.22 24.82 -24.35
C ALA A 325 13.44 25.28 -23.11
N LEU A 326 14.05 25.19 -21.92
CA LEU A 326 13.44 25.58 -20.65
C LEU A 326 13.33 27.11 -20.53
N ILE A 327 14.33 27.84 -21.01
CA ILE A 327 14.32 29.30 -21.11
C ILE A 327 13.34 29.77 -22.21
N GLU A 328 13.27 29.08 -23.36
CA GLU A 328 12.31 29.37 -24.44
C GLU A 328 10.87 29.19 -23.98
N ALA A 329 10.59 28.09 -23.27
CA ALA A 329 9.29 27.82 -22.69
C ALA A 329 8.89 28.85 -21.62
N SER A 330 9.87 29.47 -20.95
CA SER A 330 9.63 30.46 -19.88
C SER A 330 9.53 31.90 -20.42
N ILE A 331 10.28 32.25 -21.47
CA ILE A 331 10.36 33.62 -22.04
C ILE A 331 9.41 33.79 -23.23
N SER A 332 8.94 32.70 -23.85
CA SER A 332 8.08 32.75 -25.04
C SER A 332 8.68 33.55 -26.22
N SER A 333 10.01 33.67 -26.32
CA SER A 333 10.67 34.41 -27.41
C SER A 333 12.08 33.90 -27.73
N GLU A 334 12.22 33.27 -28.90
CA GLU A 334 13.47 32.70 -29.43
C GLU A 334 14.54 33.77 -29.75
N LYS A 335 14.11 35.03 -30.02
CA LYS A 335 15.02 36.16 -30.29
C LYS A 335 15.78 36.61 -29.05
N LEU A 336 15.15 36.49 -27.88
CA LEU A 336 15.68 36.90 -26.58
C LEU A 336 16.79 35.96 -26.09
N LEU A 337 16.67 34.65 -26.36
CA LEU A 337 17.70 33.66 -26.02
C LEU A 337 19.04 33.93 -26.69
N LYS A 338 19.02 34.26 -28.00
CA LYS A 338 20.22 34.45 -28.81
C LYS A 338 21.07 35.65 -28.36
N THR A 339 20.50 36.57 -27.59
CA THR A 339 21.20 37.73 -27.00
C THR A 339 21.73 37.49 -25.58
N ILE A 340 21.14 36.56 -24.82
CA ILE A 340 21.49 36.30 -23.41
C ILE A 340 22.56 35.22 -23.29
N ILE A 341 22.55 34.24 -24.20
CA ILE A 341 23.48 33.11 -24.19
C ILE A 341 24.61 33.42 -25.18
N PRO A 342 25.85 33.68 -24.72
CA PRO A 342 26.97 33.83 -25.62
C PRO A 342 27.24 32.52 -26.37
N LYS A 343 27.61 32.62 -27.65
CA LYS A 343 27.99 31.47 -28.49
C LYS A 343 29.14 30.67 -27.90
#